data_AF-A0A7S0L278-F1
#
_entry.id   AF-A0A7S0L278-F1
#
_cell.length_a   1.000
_cell.length_b   1.000
_cell.length_c   1.000
_cell.angle_alpha   90.00
_cell.angle_beta   90.00
_cell.angle_gamma   90.00
#
_symmetry.space_group_name_H-M   'P 1'
#
loop_
_entity.id
_entity.type
_entity.pdbx_description
1 polymer ?
#
loop_
_entity_poly.entity_id
_entity_poly.type
_entity_poly.pdbx_seq_one_letter_code
_entity_poly.pdbx_strand_id
1 'polypeptide(L)'
;NHGEVIDMHRSAMQMLFSLVALLVPVGAYNTFLLRAASTPRAAVHMASSNFAEYVQDRQVKEAQTTSEVAKPASAFGPAAVLSDPELVAAAKEAVLAAGSSTYTASEIVVAYNSWKLSVSRTYSDRDEEALALRAFAADDDLINHYLGVATNDLGDSAAASSSADEDMGVDLTIDWRSAYDQAAQVRMEAEAQVMQATTGMAAAEDKMRQATSMTTKQEMAARTVAEREYAQALKAAEEHAAAERARLARELAMVSAEEKDARAEGERRFAAAVESFRTASAQSISEAQADRAGALHRFKEQKERAEKILKTADIQMNDTLAKMREQAEAAKKSAEKRQEATIAAQAEATALLELLRQTKEDKAMLSARSDKEKMELEAAVQEANKKARKAKLAAAAILDDL
;
A
#
# COMPACT_ATOMS: atom_id res chain seq x y z
N ASN A 1 -39.01 -4.89 -31.69
CA ASN A 1 -38.88 -3.70 -30.82
C ASN A 1 -38.76 -3.97 -29.31
N HIS A 2 -38.34 -5.16 -28.86
CA HIS A 2 -37.98 -5.36 -27.44
C HIS A 2 -36.60 -6.04 -27.21
N GLY A 3 -35.83 -6.29 -28.28
CA GLY A 3 -34.50 -6.89 -28.19
C GLY A 3 -33.35 -5.88 -28.03
N GLU A 4 -33.47 -4.69 -28.64
CA GLU A 4 -32.36 -3.71 -28.67
C GLU A 4 -32.19 -2.89 -27.38
N VAL A 5 -33.18 -2.88 -26.50
CA VAL A 5 -33.11 -2.10 -25.24
C VAL A 5 -32.29 -2.82 -24.17
N ILE A 6 -32.16 -4.15 -24.25
CA ILE A 6 -31.45 -4.96 -23.24
C ILE A 6 -29.93 -4.88 -23.45
N ASP A 7 -29.46 -4.77 -24.70
CA ASP A 7 -28.03 -4.67 -25.00
C ASP A 7 -27.44 -3.28 -24.69
N MET A 8 -28.23 -2.21 -24.84
CA MET A 8 -27.79 -0.87 -24.40
C MET A 8 -27.59 -0.78 -22.89
N HIS A 9 -28.43 -1.44 -22.08
CA HIS A 9 -28.27 -1.43 -20.63
C HIS A 9 -27.09 -2.26 -20.14
N ARG A 10 -26.73 -3.34 -20.85
CA ARG A 10 -25.57 -4.16 -20.51
C ARG A 10 -24.25 -3.46 -20.83
N SER A 11 -24.20 -2.72 -21.95
CA SER A 11 -23.05 -1.90 -22.32
C SER A 11 -22.86 -0.69 -21.39
N ALA A 12 -23.96 -0.04 -20.95
CA ALA A 12 -23.90 1.06 -20.00
C ALA A 12 -23.44 0.61 -18.59
N MET A 13 -23.84 -0.57 -18.12
CA MET A 13 -23.35 -1.12 -16.84
C MET A 13 -21.87 -1.54 -16.89
N GLN A 14 -21.36 -2.01 -18.04
CA GLN A 14 -19.94 -2.35 -18.19
C GLN A 14 -19.04 -1.11 -18.23
N MET A 15 -19.51 0.02 -18.78
CA MET A 15 -18.79 1.29 -18.70
C MET A 15 -18.82 1.89 -17.29
N LEU A 16 -19.92 1.76 -16.55
CA LEU A 16 -19.99 2.21 -15.15
C LEU A 16 -19.09 1.39 -14.21
N PHE A 17 -18.93 0.08 -14.45
CA PHE A 17 -17.97 -0.73 -13.68
C PHE A 17 -16.50 -0.45 -14.04
N SER A 18 -16.20 0.01 -15.27
CA SER A 18 -14.85 0.48 -15.62
C SER A 18 -14.53 1.89 -15.10
N LEU A 19 -15.54 2.73 -14.86
CA LEU A 19 -15.32 4.08 -14.34
C LEU A 19 -15.13 4.12 -12.81
N VAL A 20 -15.69 3.15 -12.07
CA VAL A 20 -15.55 3.05 -10.61
C VAL A 20 -14.23 2.43 -10.17
N ALA A 21 -13.52 1.73 -11.07
CA ALA A 21 -12.17 1.21 -10.80
C ALA A 21 -11.04 2.26 -10.95
N LEU A 22 -11.37 3.51 -11.31
CA LEU A 22 -10.41 4.58 -11.61
C LEU A 22 -10.39 5.73 -10.58
N LEU A 23 -11.00 5.52 -9.42
CA LEU A 23 -11.02 6.48 -8.30
C LEU A 23 -10.59 5.78 -6.99
N VAL A 24 -9.33 5.36 -6.96
CA VAL A 24 -8.60 5.08 -5.71
C VAL A 24 -7.56 6.20 -5.56
N PRO A 25 -7.48 6.87 -4.39
CA PRO A 25 -6.67 8.07 -4.25
C PRO A 25 -5.18 7.74 -4.27
N VAL A 26 -4.52 8.12 -5.38
CA VAL A 26 -3.07 8.30 -5.45
C VAL A 26 -2.75 9.59 -4.70
N GLY A 27 -2.47 9.49 -3.41
CA GLY A 27 -2.20 10.68 -2.61
C GLY A 27 -1.86 10.43 -1.15
N ALA A 28 -0.91 9.53 -0.84
CA ALA A 28 -0.32 9.47 0.49
C ALA A 28 1.04 8.74 0.57
N TYR A 29 1.87 8.68 -0.47
CA TYR A 29 3.23 8.13 -0.34
C TYR A 29 4.19 8.78 -1.34
N ASN A 30 4.67 9.99 -1.02
CA ASN A 30 6.02 10.46 -1.36
C ASN A 30 6.22 11.92 -0.94
N THR A 31 6.43 12.11 0.35
CA THR A 31 7.28 13.20 0.87
C THR A 31 8.22 12.59 1.89
N PHE A 32 9.33 12.01 1.42
CA PHE A 32 10.59 11.89 2.16
C PHE A 32 11.64 11.26 1.23
N LEU A 33 12.08 12.01 0.23
CA LEU A 33 13.38 11.79 -0.41
C LEU A 33 14.20 13.07 -0.24
N LEU A 34 14.79 13.21 0.95
CA LEU A 34 15.99 14.02 1.10
C LEU A 34 17.21 13.10 1.00
N ARG A 35 17.93 13.39 -0.07
CA ARG A 35 19.24 12.96 -0.51
C ARG A 35 20.31 13.03 0.60
N ALA A 36 20.93 11.88 0.84
CA ALA A 36 22.35 11.61 1.08
C ALA A 36 23.18 12.54 2.01
N ALA A 37 23.53 12.00 3.18
CA ALA A 37 24.85 12.15 3.81
C ALA A 37 25.06 11.04 4.86
N SER A 38 25.57 9.88 4.45
CA SER A 38 26.01 8.85 5.39
C SER A 38 27.46 9.15 5.82
N THR A 39 27.61 9.92 6.88
CA THR A 39 28.82 9.89 7.73
C THR A 39 28.46 9.26 9.07
N PRO A 40 29.28 8.35 9.61
CA PRO A 40 28.91 7.47 10.71
C PRO A 40 29.25 8.12 12.06
N ARG A 41 28.34 8.11 13.04
CA ARG A 41 28.68 8.10 14.48
C ARG A 41 27.45 7.94 15.37
N ALA A 42 27.67 7.22 16.47
CA ALA A 42 26.76 6.93 17.58
C ALA A 42 25.76 5.78 17.36
N ALA A 43 26.27 4.64 16.91
CA ALA A 43 25.82 3.39 17.52
C ALA A 43 26.50 3.27 18.89
N VAL A 44 25.70 3.03 19.92
CA VAL A 44 26.14 2.59 21.25
C VAL A 44 27.20 1.51 21.06
N HIS A 45 28.45 1.80 21.41
CA HIS A 45 29.46 0.77 21.60
C HIS A 45 29.00 -0.07 22.80
N MET A 46 28.22 -1.11 22.55
CA MET A 46 28.38 -2.34 23.30
C MET A 46 29.84 -2.73 23.07
N ALA A 47 30.69 -2.41 24.06
CA ALA A 47 32.03 -2.93 24.12
C ALA A 47 31.91 -4.44 24.02
N SER A 48 32.23 -4.98 22.85
CA SER A 48 32.65 -6.36 22.76
C SER A 48 33.96 -6.41 23.52
N SER A 49 33.87 -6.78 24.80
CA SER A 49 35.01 -7.30 25.54
C SER A 49 35.51 -8.46 24.71
N ASN A 50 36.65 -8.22 24.07
CA ASN A 50 37.29 -9.12 23.15
C ASN A 50 37.55 -10.42 23.93
N PHE A 51 37.40 -11.60 23.32
CA PHE A 51 37.60 -12.88 24.01
C PHE A 51 38.97 -12.96 24.73
N ALA A 52 39.97 -12.22 24.24
CA ALA A 52 41.27 -12.04 24.88
C ALA A 52 41.22 -11.33 26.26
N GLU A 53 40.32 -10.37 26.44
CA GLU A 53 40.13 -9.63 27.70
C GLU A 53 39.38 -10.48 28.73
N TYR A 54 38.41 -11.30 28.29
CA TYR A 54 37.73 -12.30 29.13
C TYR A 54 38.69 -13.39 29.65
N VAL A 55 39.67 -13.80 28.85
CA VAL A 55 40.68 -14.79 29.25
C VAL A 55 41.68 -14.19 30.26
N GLN A 56 42.04 -12.91 30.12
CA GLN A 56 42.89 -12.21 31.10
C GLN A 56 42.16 -11.98 32.44
N ASP A 57 40.90 -11.55 32.41
CA ASP A 57 40.12 -11.28 33.63
C ASP A 57 39.87 -12.57 34.45
N ARG A 58 39.77 -13.72 33.78
CA ARG A 58 39.67 -15.03 34.43
C ARG A 58 40.99 -15.49 35.04
N GLN A 59 42.12 -15.26 34.37
CA GLN A 59 43.44 -15.59 34.92
C GLN A 59 43.81 -14.68 36.11
N VAL A 60 43.35 -13.43 36.13
CA VAL A 60 43.53 -12.53 37.29
C VAL A 60 42.60 -12.92 38.45
N LYS A 61 41.34 -13.34 38.18
CA LYS A 61 40.44 -13.88 39.23
C LYS A 61 40.89 -15.20 39.82
N GLU A 62 41.45 -16.11 39.02
CA GLU A 62 41.98 -17.40 39.50
C GLU A 62 43.34 -17.24 40.23
N ALA A 63 44.09 -16.17 39.95
CA ALA A 63 45.30 -15.82 40.69
C ALA A 63 45.01 -15.09 42.03
N GLN A 64 43.82 -14.51 42.22
CA GLN A 64 43.41 -13.89 43.49
C GLN A 64 42.73 -14.84 44.47
N THR A 65 42.23 -16.00 44.03
CA THR A 65 41.58 -17.01 44.89
C THR A 65 42.52 -18.09 45.43
N THR A 66 43.81 -18.04 45.10
CA THR A 66 44.81 -19.04 45.53
C THR A 66 45.78 -18.54 46.60
N SER A 67 45.39 -17.49 47.35
CA SER A 67 46.14 -17.00 48.50
C SER A 67 45.26 -16.83 49.74
N GLU A 68 44.61 -17.91 50.18
CA GLU A 68 44.28 -18.07 51.60
C GLU A 68 44.91 -19.35 52.14
N VAL A 69 45.82 -19.13 53.07
CA VAL A 69 46.60 -20.11 53.80
C VAL A 69 45.64 -21.03 54.56
N ALA A 70 45.63 -22.32 54.18
CA ALA A 70 44.98 -23.36 54.95
C ALA A 70 45.61 -23.44 56.36
N LYS A 71 44.90 -22.91 57.35
CA LYS A 71 45.17 -23.13 58.77
C LYS A 71 44.44 -24.42 59.19
N PRO A 72 45.04 -25.33 59.98
CA PRO A 72 44.45 -26.62 60.24
C PRO A 72 43.14 -26.50 61.04
N ALA A 73 42.22 -27.41 60.74
CA ALA A 73 40.92 -27.54 61.40
C ALA A 73 41.04 -27.47 62.92
N SER A 74 40.34 -26.51 63.52
CA SER A 74 40.22 -26.34 64.97
C SER A 74 39.52 -27.55 65.58
N ALA A 75 40.07 -27.98 66.72
CA ALA A 75 39.76 -29.19 67.46
C ALA A 75 38.27 -29.33 67.84
N PHE A 76 37.78 -30.57 67.74
CA PHE A 76 36.53 -31.03 68.29
C PHE A 76 36.52 -30.93 69.83
N GLY A 77 35.50 -30.28 70.38
CA GLY A 77 35.16 -30.35 71.80
C GLY A 77 34.15 -29.27 72.21
N PRO A 78 33.14 -29.58 73.05
CA PRO A 78 32.09 -28.63 73.46
C PRO A 78 32.60 -27.43 74.26
N ALA A 79 33.87 -27.41 74.67
CA ALA A 79 34.54 -26.28 75.33
C ALA A 79 35.32 -25.35 74.37
N ALA A 80 35.57 -25.74 73.11
CA ALA A 80 36.13 -24.85 72.08
C ALA A 80 35.05 -23.91 71.47
N VAL A 81 33.80 -24.09 71.90
CA VAL A 81 32.56 -23.58 71.31
C VAL A 81 32.13 -22.21 71.89
N LEU A 82 32.84 -21.69 72.90
CA LEU A 82 32.34 -20.57 73.70
C LEU A 82 32.87 -19.16 73.33
N SER A 83 33.72 -18.97 72.32
CA SER A 83 34.17 -17.62 71.97
C SER A 83 34.74 -17.49 70.55
N ASP A 84 33.91 -17.64 69.52
CA ASP A 84 34.24 -17.02 68.23
C ASP A 84 33.65 -15.59 68.21
N PRO A 85 34.47 -14.53 68.32
CA PRO A 85 33.99 -13.15 68.44
C PRO A 85 33.19 -12.69 67.21
N GLU A 86 33.44 -13.27 66.04
CA GLU A 86 32.73 -12.93 64.80
C GLU A 86 31.32 -13.56 64.76
N LEU A 87 31.16 -14.79 65.24
CA LEU A 87 29.83 -15.42 65.37
C LEU A 87 28.96 -14.73 66.43
N VAL A 88 29.56 -14.23 67.51
CA VAL A 88 28.84 -13.41 68.51
C VAL A 88 28.42 -12.06 67.91
N ALA A 89 29.21 -11.47 67.01
CA ALA A 89 28.82 -10.26 66.28
C ALA A 89 27.67 -10.53 65.29
N ALA A 90 27.74 -11.63 64.53
CA ALA A 90 26.66 -12.06 63.65
C ALA A 90 25.37 -12.40 64.43
N ALA A 91 25.50 -12.99 65.63
CA ALA A 91 24.37 -13.25 66.53
C ALA A 91 23.76 -11.95 67.09
N LYS A 92 24.56 -10.95 67.44
CA LYS A 92 24.05 -9.62 67.84
C LYS A 92 23.28 -8.96 66.70
N GLU A 93 23.77 -9.03 65.48
CA GLU A 93 23.07 -8.52 64.30
C GLU A 93 21.76 -9.30 64.06
N ALA A 94 21.79 -10.62 64.22
CA ALA A 94 20.64 -11.48 64.06
C ALA A 94 19.54 -11.18 65.09
N VAL A 95 19.90 -10.96 66.36
CA VAL A 95 18.97 -10.55 67.42
C VAL A 95 18.29 -9.21 67.09
N LEU A 96 19.07 -8.24 66.60
CA LEU A 96 18.53 -6.95 66.17
C LEU A 96 17.60 -7.08 64.95
N ALA A 97 17.88 -8.00 64.03
CA ALA A 97 17.08 -8.24 62.83
C ALA A 97 15.80 -9.07 63.10
N ALA A 98 15.86 -10.03 64.03
CA ALA A 98 14.75 -10.91 64.39
C ALA A 98 13.77 -10.26 65.39
N GLY A 99 14.19 -9.21 66.11
CA GLY A 99 13.33 -8.50 67.06
C GLY A 99 12.99 -9.28 68.33
N SER A 100 13.61 -10.44 68.55
CA SER A 100 13.43 -11.27 69.76
C SER A 100 14.27 -10.71 70.91
N SER A 101 13.60 -10.23 71.97
CA SER A 101 14.24 -9.66 73.16
C SER A 101 14.51 -10.69 74.27
N THR A 102 14.27 -11.98 73.98
CA THR A 102 14.15 -13.02 75.02
C THR A 102 15.48 -13.70 75.33
N TYR A 103 16.39 -13.79 74.35
CA TYR A 103 17.68 -14.49 74.48
C TYR A 103 18.86 -13.55 74.18
N THR A 104 19.94 -13.72 74.93
CA THR A 104 21.19 -13.02 74.68
C THR A 104 21.93 -13.61 73.47
N ALA A 105 22.74 -12.80 72.78
CA ALA A 105 23.52 -13.27 71.63
C ALA A 105 24.43 -14.47 71.97
N SER A 106 24.94 -14.55 73.21
CA SER A 106 25.71 -15.69 73.72
C SER A 106 24.87 -16.96 73.84
N GLU A 107 23.63 -16.86 74.35
CA GLU A 107 22.73 -18.02 74.49
C GLU A 107 22.33 -18.58 73.12
N ILE A 108 22.12 -17.71 72.14
CA ILE A 108 21.79 -18.10 70.77
C ILE A 108 22.96 -18.84 70.12
N VAL A 109 24.21 -18.40 70.32
CA VAL A 109 25.40 -19.11 69.80
C VAL A 109 25.56 -20.48 70.47
N VAL A 110 25.28 -20.59 71.77
CA VAL A 110 25.33 -21.88 72.49
C VAL A 110 24.26 -22.84 71.94
N ALA A 111 23.02 -22.38 71.79
CA ALA A 111 21.94 -23.18 71.22
C ALA A 111 22.18 -23.53 69.74
N TYR A 112 22.77 -22.61 68.97
CA TYR A 112 23.10 -22.83 67.57
C TYR A 112 24.16 -23.93 67.40
N ASN A 113 25.18 -23.93 68.26
CA ASN A 113 26.23 -24.94 68.20
C ASN A 113 25.76 -26.32 68.67
N SER A 114 24.88 -26.40 69.68
CA SER A 114 24.28 -27.69 70.08
C SER A 114 23.35 -28.24 68.98
N TRP A 115 22.60 -27.38 68.30
CA TRP A 115 21.82 -27.77 67.10
C TRP A 115 22.71 -28.22 65.93
N LYS A 116 23.79 -27.49 65.66
CA LYS A 116 24.74 -27.83 64.59
C LYS A 116 25.36 -29.21 64.83
N LEU A 117 25.70 -29.52 66.09
CA LEU A 117 26.22 -30.82 66.51
C LEU A 117 25.15 -31.92 66.38
N SER A 118 23.91 -31.67 66.83
CA SER A 118 22.85 -32.68 66.75
C SER A 118 22.49 -33.06 65.30
N VAL A 119 22.60 -32.11 64.37
CA VAL A 119 22.33 -32.30 62.94
C VAL A 119 23.60 -32.70 62.17
N SER A 120 24.76 -32.79 62.82
CA SER A 120 26.07 -33.08 62.20
C SER A 120 26.38 -32.16 61.00
N ARG A 121 25.98 -30.90 61.09
CA ARG A 121 26.10 -29.94 59.99
C ARG A 121 27.47 -29.25 60.02
N THR A 122 28.16 -29.24 58.89
CA THR A 122 29.40 -28.48 58.68
C THR A 122 29.19 -27.51 57.53
N TYR A 123 29.77 -26.31 57.65
CA TYR A 123 29.70 -25.29 56.60
C TYR A 123 31.06 -25.17 55.94
N SER A 124 31.04 -24.99 54.61
CA SER A 124 32.25 -24.82 53.82
C SER A 124 32.77 -23.38 53.85
N ASP A 125 31.90 -22.43 54.17
CA ASP A 125 32.18 -20.99 54.18
C ASP A 125 31.56 -20.31 55.41
N ARG A 126 32.21 -19.24 55.89
CA ARG A 126 31.81 -18.48 57.08
C ARG A 126 30.56 -17.64 56.83
N ASP A 127 30.40 -17.12 55.62
CA ASP A 127 29.21 -16.33 55.26
C ASP A 127 27.94 -17.20 55.21
N GLU A 128 28.09 -18.45 54.79
CA GLU A 128 27.01 -19.46 54.82
C GLU A 128 26.61 -19.80 56.26
N GLU A 129 27.60 -19.95 57.15
CA GLU A 129 27.38 -20.19 58.58
C GLU A 129 26.67 -19.02 59.27
N ALA A 130 27.08 -17.77 58.97
CA ALA A 130 26.44 -16.58 59.52
C ALA A 130 24.99 -16.42 59.04
N LEU A 131 24.68 -16.76 57.78
CA LEU A 131 23.30 -16.74 57.27
C LEU A 131 22.44 -17.82 57.94
N ALA A 132 22.99 -19.02 58.13
CA ALA A 132 22.30 -20.08 58.86
C ALA A 132 22.07 -19.70 60.34
N LEU A 133 23.01 -18.99 60.97
CA LEU A 133 22.85 -18.46 62.32
C LEU A 133 21.75 -17.40 62.39
N ARG A 134 21.64 -16.51 61.39
CA ARG A 134 20.51 -15.54 61.30
C ARG A 134 19.15 -16.24 61.14
N ALA A 135 19.09 -17.30 60.34
CA ALA A 135 17.87 -18.08 60.16
C ALA A 135 17.49 -18.83 61.45
N PHE A 136 18.46 -19.40 62.16
CA PHE A 136 18.25 -20.05 63.45
C PHE A 136 17.80 -19.06 64.54
N ALA A 137 18.41 -17.87 64.57
CA ALA A 137 18.08 -16.81 65.53
C ALA A 137 16.66 -16.23 65.36
N ALA A 138 15.97 -16.53 64.25
CA ALA A 138 14.59 -16.12 64.02
C ALA A 138 13.55 -17.10 64.60
N ASP A 139 13.97 -18.27 65.11
CA ASP A 139 13.09 -19.32 65.63
C ASP A 139 13.28 -19.52 67.15
N ASP A 140 12.44 -18.84 67.93
CA ASP A 140 12.50 -18.85 69.41
C ASP A 140 12.24 -20.25 70.02
N ASP A 141 11.43 -21.09 69.38
CA ASP A 141 11.12 -22.44 69.88
C ASP A 141 12.34 -23.37 69.73
N LEU A 142 13.06 -23.22 68.62
CA LEU A 142 14.28 -23.97 68.33
C LEU A 142 15.41 -23.58 69.29
N ILE A 143 15.56 -22.28 69.56
CA ILE A 143 16.55 -21.77 70.53
C ILE A 143 16.30 -22.36 71.93
N ASN A 144 15.04 -22.34 72.41
CA ASN A 144 14.68 -22.91 73.71
C ASN A 144 15.03 -24.39 73.84
N HIS A 145 14.70 -25.19 72.82
CA HIS A 145 14.95 -26.63 72.84
C HIS A 145 16.44 -26.94 72.97
N TYR A 146 17.27 -26.28 72.16
CA TYR A 146 18.70 -26.57 72.08
C TYR A 146 19.53 -25.89 73.17
N LEU A 147 19.02 -24.83 73.80
CA LEU A 147 19.57 -24.30 75.04
C LEU A 147 19.40 -25.29 76.20
N GLY A 148 18.21 -25.91 76.34
CA GLY A 148 17.94 -26.91 77.36
C GLY A 148 18.79 -28.18 77.22
N VAL A 149 19.04 -28.62 75.98
CA VAL A 149 19.97 -29.73 75.68
C VAL A 149 21.40 -29.38 76.07
N ALA A 150 21.88 -28.18 75.72
CA ALA A 150 23.23 -27.73 76.05
C ALA A 150 23.46 -27.62 77.57
N THR A 151 22.44 -27.23 78.33
CA THR A 151 22.54 -27.14 79.81
C THR A 151 22.51 -28.50 80.51
N ASN A 152 21.82 -29.50 79.95
CA ASN A 152 21.75 -30.83 80.54
C ASN A 152 23.05 -31.64 80.29
N ASP A 153 23.70 -31.46 79.13
CA ASP A 153 24.96 -32.14 78.81
C ASP A 153 26.17 -31.63 79.63
N LEU A 154 26.13 -30.38 80.12
CA LEU A 154 27.17 -29.86 81.02
C LEU A 154 27.03 -30.33 82.48
N GLY A 155 25.84 -30.81 82.89
CA GLY A 155 25.57 -31.26 84.26
C GLY A 155 26.13 -32.66 84.58
N ASP A 156 26.35 -33.49 83.56
CA ASP A 156 26.71 -34.91 83.74
C ASP A 156 28.23 -35.18 83.67
N SER A 157 29.03 -34.20 83.22
CA SER A 157 30.49 -34.34 83.07
C SER A 157 31.31 -33.95 84.31
N ALA A 158 30.67 -33.46 85.39
CA ALA A 158 31.36 -33.08 86.64
C ALA A 158 31.34 -34.16 87.73
N ALA A 159 30.69 -35.30 87.49
CA ALA A 159 30.49 -36.36 88.50
C ALA A 159 31.38 -37.61 88.32
N ALA A 160 32.30 -37.63 87.36
CA ALA A 160 33.01 -38.85 86.93
C ALA A 160 34.53 -38.86 87.12
N SER A 161 35.09 -38.08 88.07
CA SER A 161 36.51 -38.18 88.42
C SER A 161 36.78 -38.03 89.91
N SER A 162 36.39 -39.03 90.69
CA SER A 162 37.03 -39.31 91.98
C SER A 162 36.93 -40.79 92.32
N SER A 163 38.07 -41.37 92.71
CA SER A 163 38.31 -42.70 93.30
C SER A 163 38.77 -43.83 92.36
N ALA A 164 40.09 -43.98 92.25
CA ALA A 164 40.81 -45.25 92.26
C ALA A 164 42.30 -44.98 92.50
N ASP A 165 42.65 -44.67 93.75
CA ASP A 165 43.99 -44.91 94.30
C ASP A 165 44.13 -46.43 94.45
N GLU A 166 44.82 -47.08 93.52
CA GLU A 166 45.35 -48.44 93.71
C GLU A 166 46.87 -48.42 93.52
N ASP A 167 47.54 -48.31 94.67
CA ASP A 167 48.66 -49.16 95.09
C ASP A 167 49.77 -49.44 94.05
N MET A 168 50.79 -48.59 94.04
CA MET A 168 52.11 -48.88 93.44
C MET A 168 52.88 -49.88 94.31
N GLY A 169 52.35 -51.10 94.42
CA GLY A 169 53.06 -52.27 94.92
C GLY A 169 54.11 -52.70 93.89
N VAL A 170 55.34 -52.22 94.03
CA VAL A 170 56.48 -52.69 93.22
C VAL A 170 56.77 -54.15 93.62
N ASP A 171 56.30 -55.06 92.78
CA ASP A 171 56.63 -56.47 92.84
C ASP A 171 58.14 -56.63 92.54
N LEU A 172 58.97 -56.76 93.57
CA LEU A 172 60.44 -56.87 93.49
C LEU A 172 60.93 -58.22 92.91
N THR A 173 60.02 -59.01 92.34
CA THR A 173 60.26 -60.23 91.58
C THR A 173 60.24 -60.05 90.06
N ILE A 174 60.12 -58.82 89.57
CA ILE A 174 60.27 -58.53 88.13
C ILE A 174 61.76 -58.56 87.78
N ASP A 175 62.17 -59.58 87.03
CA ASP A 175 63.51 -59.68 86.45
C ASP A 175 63.70 -58.58 85.40
N TRP A 176 64.27 -57.46 85.82
CA TRP A 176 64.51 -56.24 85.03
C TRP A 176 65.36 -56.48 83.78
N ARG A 177 66.18 -57.55 83.74
CA ARG A 177 66.88 -57.97 82.52
C ARG A 177 65.89 -58.51 81.48
N SER A 178 64.99 -59.40 81.90
CA SER A 178 63.94 -59.93 81.01
C SER A 178 63.00 -58.83 80.50
N ALA A 179 62.67 -57.84 81.34
CA ALA A 179 61.85 -56.69 80.94
C ALA A 179 62.58 -55.76 79.97
N TYR A 180 63.90 -55.55 80.16
CA TYR A 180 64.73 -54.79 79.22
C TYR A 180 64.89 -55.50 77.88
N ASP A 181 65.14 -56.81 77.89
CA ASP A 181 65.27 -57.63 76.68
C ASP A 181 63.94 -57.66 75.89
N GLN A 182 62.80 -57.75 76.58
CA GLN A 182 61.48 -57.61 75.96
C GLN A 182 61.26 -56.22 75.35
N ALA A 183 61.62 -55.14 76.06
CA ALA A 183 61.48 -53.78 75.54
C ALA A 183 62.41 -53.53 74.33
N ALA A 184 63.63 -54.07 74.34
CA ALA A 184 64.56 -54.01 73.22
C ALA A 184 64.04 -54.80 72.00
N GLN A 185 63.43 -55.96 72.23
CA GLN A 185 62.81 -56.76 71.18
C GLN A 185 61.59 -56.04 70.56
N VAL A 186 60.70 -55.48 71.39
CA VAL A 186 59.56 -54.66 70.92
C VAL A 186 60.05 -53.45 70.12
N ARG A 187 61.14 -52.80 70.57
CA ARG A 187 61.74 -51.69 69.82
C ARG A 187 62.28 -52.14 68.47
N MET A 188 62.97 -53.27 68.39
CA MET A 188 63.48 -53.82 67.13
C MET A 188 62.33 -54.20 66.18
N GLU A 189 61.25 -54.77 66.69
CA GLU A 189 60.04 -55.10 65.92
C GLU A 189 59.33 -53.83 65.42
N ALA A 190 59.24 -52.79 66.25
CA ALA A 190 58.70 -51.49 65.86
C ALA A 190 59.56 -50.81 64.78
N GLU A 191 60.90 -50.84 64.92
CA GLU A 191 61.83 -50.32 63.91
C GLU A 191 61.70 -51.10 62.58
N ALA A 192 61.52 -52.42 62.63
CA ALA A 192 61.26 -53.25 61.44
C ALA A 192 59.90 -52.93 60.78
N GLN A 193 58.86 -52.68 61.57
CA GLN A 193 57.54 -52.27 61.06
C GLN A 193 57.60 -50.88 60.41
N VAL A 194 58.36 -49.93 60.98
CA VAL A 194 58.58 -48.60 60.37
C VAL A 194 59.34 -48.71 59.03
N MET A 195 60.34 -49.58 58.95
CA MET A 195 61.03 -49.88 57.68
C MET A 195 60.08 -50.49 56.63
N GLN A 196 59.21 -51.42 57.03
CA GLN A 196 58.22 -52.00 56.11
C GLN A 196 57.15 -50.97 55.67
N ALA A 197 56.71 -50.10 56.58
CA ALA A 197 55.75 -49.05 56.28
C ALA A 197 56.33 -47.99 55.33
N THR A 198 57.58 -47.56 55.55
CA THR A 198 58.27 -46.58 54.69
C THR A 198 58.55 -47.14 53.29
N THR A 199 58.97 -48.40 53.18
CA THR A 199 59.13 -49.06 51.86
C THR A 199 57.79 -49.28 51.15
N GLY A 200 56.73 -49.62 51.89
CA GLY A 200 55.36 -49.69 51.36
C GLY A 200 54.84 -48.35 50.85
N MET A 201 55.13 -47.26 51.58
CA MET A 201 54.77 -45.90 51.18
C MET A 201 55.53 -45.45 49.92
N ALA A 202 56.84 -45.68 49.85
CA ALA A 202 57.63 -45.39 48.65
C ALA A 202 57.11 -46.15 47.41
N ALA A 203 56.77 -47.43 47.55
CA ALA A 203 56.17 -48.21 46.46
C ALA A 203 54.78 -47.71 46.04
N ALA A 204 53.98 -47.20 46.99
CA ALA A 204 52.69 -46.58 46.69
C ALA A 204 52.83 -45.24 45.98
N GLU A 205 53.79 -44.40 46.40
CA GLU A 205 54.12 -43.13 45.74
C GLU A 205 54.63 -43.36 44.30
N ASP A 206 55.48 -44.36 44.09
CA ASP A 206 55.95 -44.72 42.74
C ASP A 206 54.81 -45.20 41.85
N LYS A 207 53.87 -46.00 42.38
CA LYS A 207 52.66 -46.40 41.63
C LYS A 207 51.78 -45.20 41.29
N MET A 208 51.61 -44.25 42.22
CA MET A 208 50.88 -43.00 41.97
C MET A 208 51.57 -42.15 40.89
N ARG A 209 52.90 -42.04 40.93
CA ARG A 209 53.69 -41.31 39.93
C ARG A 209 53.61 -41.94 38.54
N GLN A 210 53.60 -43.27 38.46
CA GLN A 210 53.41 -43.99 37.20
C GLN A 210 51.97 -43.84 36.68
N ALA A 211 50.97 -43.95 37.55
CA ALA A 211 49.56 -43.78 37.20
C ALA A 211 49.28 -42.38 36.65
N THR A 212 49.79 -41.33 37.33
CA THR A 212 49.68 -39.92 36.87
C THR A 212 50.42 -39.68 35.55
N SER A 213 51.60 -40.28 35.35
CA SER A 213 52.32 -40.19 34.07
C SER A 213 51.56 -40.88 32.93
N MET A 214 50.89 -42.01 33.18
CA MET A 214 50.13 -42.71 32.16
C MET A 214 48.81 -42.03 31.84
N THR A 215 48.10 -41.50 32.84
CA THR A 215 46.87 -40.71 32.63
C THR A 215 47.17 -39.45 31.83
N THR A 216 48.21 -38.69 32.18
CA THR A 216 48.59 -37.49 31.39
C THR A 216 48.93 -37.82 29.94
N LYS A 217 49.63 -38.95 29.67
CA LYS A 217 49.88 -39.41 28.30
C LYS A 217 48.59 -39.79 27.55
N GLN A 218 47.67 -40.48 28.21
CA GLN A 218 46.38 -40.85 27.63
C GLN A 218 45.51 -39.63 27.35
N GLU A 219 45.47 -38.65 28.26
CA GLU A 219 44.77 -37.38 28.06
C GLU A 219 45.33 -36.59 26.87
N MET A 220 46.66 -36.48 26.77
CA MET A 220 47.29 -35.82 25.62
C MET A 220 46.98 -36.55 24.31
N ALA A 221 47.02 -37.88 24.29
CA ALA A 221 46.64 -38.66 23.12
C ALA A 221 45.17 -38.42 22.73
N ALA A 222 44.24 -38.48 23.70
CA ALA A 222 42.82 -38.23 23.47
C ALA A 222 42.56 -36.81 22.95
N ARG A 223 43.25 -35.79 23.51
CA ARG A 223 43.17 -34.40 23.02
C ARG A 223 43.62 -34.28 21.57
N THR A 224 44.74 -34.89 21.20
CA THR A 224 45.22 -34.83 19.80
C THR A 224 44.28 -35.51 18.82
N VAL A 225 43.58 -36.57 19.23
CA VAL A 225 42.56 -37.22 18.41
C VAL A 225 41.34 -36.32 18.26
N ALA A 226 40.84 -35.75 19.37
CA ALA A 226 39.71 -34.83 19.36
C ALA A 226 39.98 -33.57 18.51
N GLU A 227 41.19 -33.00 18.59
CA GLU A 227 41.60 -31.86 17.76
C GLU A 227 41.60 -32.20 16.27
N ARG A 228 42.06 -33.40 15.91
CA ARG A 228 42.04 -33.86 14.51
C ARG A 228 40.62 -34.08 14.01
N GLU A 229 39.76 -34.72 14.80
CA GLU A 229 38.35 -34.93 14.45
C GLU A 229 37.62 -33.60 14.30
N TYR A 230 37.87 -32.65 15.21
CA TYR A 230 37.31 -31.31 15.11
C TYR A 230 37.79 -30.57 13.86
N ALA A 231 39.09 -30.63 13.54
CA ALA A 231 39.62 -30.02 12.32
C ALA A 231 39.04 -30.65 11.05
N GLN A 232 38.83 -31.98 11.03
CA GLN A 232 38.18 -32.67 9.92
C GLN A 232 36.71 -32.27 9.78
N ALA A 233 35.97 -32.19 10.90
CA ALA A 233 34.58 -31.75 10.91
C ALA A 233 34.42 -30.31 10.42
N LEU A 234 35.31 -29.39 10.84
CA LEU A 234 35.35 -28.03 10.34
C LEU A 234 35.60 -27.99 8.84
N LYS A 235 36.59 -28.73 8.34
CA LYS A 235 36.89 -28.79 6.91
C LYS A 235 35.71 -29.32 6.09
N ALA A 236 35.05 -30.38 6.56
CA ALA A 236 33.86 -30.93 5.91
C ALA A 236 32.69 -29.92 5.91
N ALA A 237 32.49 -29.17 7.00
CA ALA A 237 31.47 -28.13 7.08
C ALA A 237 31.77 -26.96 6.12
N GLU A 238 33.03 -26.55 6.01
CA GLU A 238 33.46 -25.52 5.06
C GLU A 238 33.28 -25.95 3.60
N GLU A 239 33.65 -27.19 3.25
CA GLU A 239 33.44 -27.76 1.91
C GLU A 239 31.95 -27.82 1.56
N HIS A 240 31.10 -28.25 2.50
CA HIS A 240 29.65 -28.26 2.31
C HIS A 240 29.09 -26.84 2.12
N ALA A 241 29.51 -25.88 2.95
CA ALA A 241 29.10 -24.49 2.81
C ALA A 241 29.56 -23.87 1.48
N ALA A 242 30.77 -24.18 1.02
CA ALA A 242 31.27 -23.74 -0.27
C ALA A 242 30.47 -24.35 -1.44
N ALA A 243 30.12 -25.64 -1.36
CA ALA A 243 29.30 -26.31 -2.36
C ALA A 243 27.90 -25.70 -2.46
N GLU A 244 27.25 -25.41 -1.33
CA GLU A 244 25.94 -24.75 -1.30
C GLU A 244 26.02 -23.30 -1.82
N ARG A 245 27.06 -22.54 -1.46
CA ARG A 245 27.29 -21.21 -2.06
C ARG A 245 27.43 -21.28 -3.58
N ALA A 246 28.17 -22.27 -4.10
CA ALA A 246 28.33 -22.48 -5.53
C ALA A 246 27.03 -22.95 -6.22
N ARG A 247 26.18 -23.70 -5.51
CA ARG A 247 24.85 -24.10 -5.99
C ARG A 247 23.94 -22.88 -6.12
N LEU A 248 23.82 -22.10 -5.05
CA LEU A 248 23.01 -20.87 -5.02
C LEU A 248 23.49 -19.85 -6.06
N ALA A 249 24.82 -19.70 -6.24
CA ALA A 249 25.36 -18.82 -7.27
C ALA A 249 24.94 -19.26 -8.70
N ARG A 250 24.89 -20.57 -8.97
CA ARG A 250 24.40 -21.10 -10.25
C ARG A 250 22.90 -20.89 -10.42
N GLU A 251 22.11 -21.11 -9.37
CA GLU A 251 20.66 -20.85 -9.39
C GLU A 251 20.37 -19.37 -9.66
N LEU A 252 21.06 -18.45 -8.99
CA LEU A 252 20.94 -17.01 -9.24
C LEU A 252 21.37 -16.60 -10.65
N ALA A 253 22.43 -17.23 -11.18
CA ALA A 253 22.86 -16.99 -12.56
C ALA A 253 21.78 -17.44 -13.56
N MET A 254 21.15 -18.60 -13.35
CA MET A 254 20.03 -19.08 -14.18
C MET A 254 18.84 -18.12 -14.12
N VAL A 255 18.41 -17.72 -12.92
CA VAL A 255 17.32 -16.74 -12.76
C VAL A 255 17.64 -15.43 -13.46
N SER A 256 18.89 -14.95 -13.39
CA SER A 256 19.31 -13.73 -14.09
C SER A 256 19.28 -13.86 -15.61
N ALA A 257 19.54 -15.06 -16.14
CA ALA A 257 19.45 -15.34 -17.57
C ALA A 257 17.98 -15.42 -18.02
N GLU A 258 17.14 -16.12 -17.28
CA GLU A 258 15.69 -16.20 -17.52
C GLU A 258 15.03 -14.81 -17.46
N GLU A 259 15.42 -13.96 -16.52
CA GLU A 259 14.90 -12.59 -16.42
C GLU A 259 15.32 -11.74 -17.64
N LYS A 260 16.55 -11.91 -18.13
CA LYS A 260 17.01 -11.23 -19.36
C LYS A 260 16.23 -11.72 -20.58
N ASP A 261 16.02 -13.02 -20.72
CA ASP A 261 15.25 -13.59 -21.82
C ASP A 261 13.79 -13.15 -21.78
N ALA A 262 13.17 -13.12 -20.60
CA ALA A 262 11.81 -12.61 -20.40
C ALA A 262 11.68 -11.12 -20.73
N ARG A 263 12.69 -10.30 -20.36
CA ARG A 263 12.74 -8.88 -20.77
C ARG A 263 12.86 -8.74 -22.28
N ALA A 264 13.76 -9.48 -22.92
CA ALA A 264 13.94 -9.45 -24.36
C ALA A 264 12.68 -9.92 -25.12
N GLU A 265 11.98 -10.93 -24.60
CA GLU A 265 10.70 -11.37 -25.16
C GLU A 265 9.60 -10.31 -24.96
N GLY A 266 9.55 -9.69 -23.78
CA GLY A 266 8.65 -8.56 -23.50
C GLY A 266 8.86 -7.39 -24.47
N GLU A 267 10.11 -7.01 -24.70
CA GLU A 267 10.49 -5.96 -25.67
C GLU A 267 10.10 -6.34 -27.10
N ARG A 268 10.31 -7.60 -27.52
CA ARG A 268 9.87 -8.10 -28.83
C ARG A 268 8.36 -8.04 -28.99
N ARG A 269 7.60 -8.47 -27.98
CA ARG A 269 6.13 -8.42 -27.99
C ARG A 269 5.63 -6.98 -28.04
N PHE A 270 6.26 -6.08 -27.29
CA PHE A 270 5.95 -4.66 -27.33
C PHE A 270 6.23 -4.05 -28.71
N ALA A 271 7.42 -4.31 -29.27
CA ALA A 271 7.78 -3.83 -30.61
C ALA A 271 6.80 -4.35 -31.67
N ALA A 272 6.45 -5.64 -31.62
CA ALA A 272 5.47 -6.25 -32.53
C ALA A 272 4.07 -5.64 -32.39
N ALA A 273 3.64 -5.32 -31.16
CA ALA A 273 2.36 -4.65 -30.91
C ALA A 273 2.36 -3.19 -31.41
N VAL A 274 3.47 -2.47 -31.25
CA VAL A 274 3.62 -1.12 -31.80
C VAL A 274 3.60 -1.15 -33.32
N GLU A 275 4.25 -2.13 -33.94
CA GLU A 275 4.26 -2.28 -35.39
C GLU A 275 2.88 -2.66 -35.93
N SER A 276 2.17 -3.60 -35.29
CA SER A 276 0.81 -3.96 -35.69
C SER A 276 -0.18 -2.80 -35.54
N PHE A 277 -0.02 -1.97 -34.50
CA PHE A 277 -0.82 -0.76 -34.35
C PHE A 277 -0.49 0.28 -35.44
N ARG A 278 0.79 0.45 -35.78
CA ARG A 278 1.21 1.36 -36.85
C ARG A 278 0.67 0.91 -38.21
N THR A 279 0.71 -0.38 -38.52
CA THR A 279 0.16 -0.90 -39.78
C THR A 279 -1.35 -0.77 -39.83
N ALA A 280 -2.07 -1.09 -38.75
CA ALA A 280 -3.51 -0.88 -38.65
C ALA A 280 -3.90 0.60 -38.78
N SER A 281 -3.16 1.51 -38.13
CA SER A 281 -3.36 2.95 -38.24
C SER A 281 -3.10 3.45 -39.67
N ALA A 282 -2.03 2.98 -40.32
CA ALA A 282 -1.73 3.33 -41.71
C ALA A 282 -2.83 2.83 -42.67
N GLN A 283 -3.37 1.63 -42.46
CA GLN A 283 -4.50 1.10 -43.21
C GLN A 283 -5.75 1.96 -43.02
N SER A 284 -6.12 2.28 -41.78
CA SER A 284 -7.27 3.14 -41.49
C SER A 284 -7.14 4.53 -42.11
N ILE A 285 -5.95 5.14 -42.09
CA ILE A 285 -5.70 6.42 -42.75
C ILE A 285 -5.84 6.28 -44.27
N SER A 286 -5.31 5.20 -44.86
CA SER A 286 -5.43 4.93 -46.29
C SER A 286 -6.88 4.75 -46.73
N GLU A 287 -7.68 4.01 -45.95
CA GLU A 287 -9.12 3.83 -46.17
C GLU A 287 -9.86 5.16 -46.08
N ALA A 288 -9.61 5.96 -45.05
CA ALA A 288 -10.20 7.28 -44.90
C ALA A 288 -9.83 8.23 -46.05
N GLN A 289 -8.61 8.14 -46.58
CA GLN A 289 -8.19 8.89 -47.77
C GLN A 289 -8.93 8.42 -49.04
N ALA A 290 -9.10 7.11 -49.21
CA ALA A 290 -9.86 6.54 -50.32
C ALA A 290 -11.34 6.97 -50.27
N ASP A 291 -11.96 6.91 -49.09
CA ASP A 291 -13.33 7.37 -48.87
C ASP A 291 -13.49 8.85 -49.15
N ARG A 292 -12.53 9.67 -48.68
CA ARG A 292 -12.49 11.11 -48.99
C ARG A 292 -12.40 11.35 -50.48
N ALA A 293 -11.54 10.62 -51.20
CA ALA A 293 -11.41 10.75 -52.65
C ALA A 293 -12.70 10.36 -53.37
N GLY A 294 -13.35 9.26 -52.96
CA GLY A 294 -14.65 8.83 -53.48
C GLY A 294 -15.77 9.84 -53.21
N ALA A 295 -15.81 10.42 -52.00
CA ALA A 295 -16.75 11.47 -51.64
C ALA A 295 -16.54 12.75 -52.48
N LEU A 296 -15.29 13.15 -52.70
CA LEU A 296 -14.97 14.29 -53.58
C LEU A 296 -15.39 14.04 -55.02
N HIS A 297 -15.24 12.81 -55.54
CA HIS A 297 -15.73 12.47 -56.88
C HIS A 297 -17.25 12.59 -56.98
N ARG A 298 -17.99 12.00 -56.02
CA ARG A 298 -19.46 12.11 -55.96
C ARG A 298 -19.91 13.57 -55.86
N PHE A 299 -19.22 14.37 -55.06
CA PHE A 299 -19.51 15.79 -54.94
C PHE A 299 -19.28 16.55 -56.26
N LYS A 300 -18.18 16.28 -56.97
CA LYS A 300 -17.92 16.88 -58.28
C LYS A 300 -19.01 16.53 -59.28
N GLU A 301 -19.40 15.26 -59.38
CA GLU A 301 -20.50 14.84 -60.24
C GLU A 301 -21.82 15.53 -59.88
N GLN A 302 -22.16 15.60 -58.58
CA GLN A 302 -23.36 16.28 -58.12
C GLN A 302 -23.33 17.77 -58.47
N LYS A 303 -22.17 18.42 -58.30
CA LYS A 303 -21.97 19.82 -58.67
C LYS A 303 -22.17 20.02 -60.17
N GLU A 304 -21.57 19.19 -61.02
CA GLU A 304 -21.73 19.27 -62.48
C GLU A 304 -23.19 19.04 -62.91
N ARG A 305 -23.89 18.08 -62.29
CA ARG A 305 -25.33 17.87 -62.53
C ARG A 305 -26.16 19.07 -62.11
N ALA A 306 -25.88 19.65 -60.94
CA ALA A 306 -26.57 20.85 -60.46
C ALA A 306 -26.32 22.05 -61.38
N GLU A 307 -25.09 22.27 -61.83
CA GLU A 307 -24.74 23.33 -62.78
C GLU A 307 -25.48 23.16 -64.13
N LYS A 308 -25.62 21.93 -64.63
CA LYS A 308 -26.41 21.66 -65.84
C LYS A 308 -27.89 21.98 -65.62
N ILE A 309 -28.46 21.57 -64.49
CA ILE A 309 -29.87 21.85 -64.15
C ILE A 309 -30.10 23.36 -64.06
N LEU A 310 -29.22 24.10 -63.39
CA LEU A 310 -29.30 25.56 -63.29
C LEU A 310 -29.26 26.22 -64.68
N LYS A 311 -28.32 25.83 -65.53
CA LYS A 311 -28.26 26.34 -66.91
C LYS A 311 -29.55 26.08 -67.69
N THR A 312 -30.12 24.87 -67.56
CA THR A 312 -31.40 24.57 -68.22
C THR A 312 -32.56 25.38 -67.66
N ALA A 313 -32.60 25.61 -66.35
CA ALA A 313 -33.62 26.43 -65.70
C ALA A 313 -33.51 27.91 -66.12
N ASP A 314 -32.29 28.44 -66.25
CA ASP A 314 -32.06 29.80 -66.74
C ASP A 314 -32.53 29.98 -68.19
N ILE A 315 -32.29 28.98 -69.05
CA ILE A 315 -32.80 28.98 -70.43
C ILE A 315 -34.33 28.99 -70.42
N GLN A 316 -34.96 28.09 -69.65
CA GLN A 316 -36.42 28.03 -69.55
C GLN A 316 -37.02 29.33 -68.99
N MET A 317 -36.37 29.95 -68.00
CA MET A 317 -36.79 31.24 -67.45
C MET A 317 -36.71 32.34 -68.52
N ASN A 318 -35.62 32.39 -69.29
CA ASN A 318 -35.49 33.38 -70.37
C ASN A 318 -36.52 33.15 -71.48
N ASP A 319 -36.78 31.89 -71.87
CA ASP A 319 -37.79 31.54 -72.86
C ASP A 319 -39.20 31.91 -72.40
N THR A 320 -39.52 31.65 -71.13
CA THR A 320 -40.82 32.03 -70.56
C THR A 320 -40.96 33.55 -70.47
N LEU A 321 -39.93 34.28 -70.06
CA LEU A 321 -39.93 35.75 -70.08
C LEU A 321 -40.08 36.30 -71.51
N ALA A 322 -39.43 35.69 -72.51
CA ALA A 322 -39.58 36.08 -73.91
C ALA A 322 -41.02 35.85 -74.40
N LYS A 323 -41.62 34.69 -74.11
CA LYS A 323 -43.02 34.40 -74.44
C LYS A 323 -43.99 35.35 -73.73
N MET A 324 -43.74 35.68 -72.46
CA MET A 324 -44.56 36.63 -71.72
C MET A 324 -44.46 38.04 -72.30
N ARG A 325 -43.27 38.47 -72.77
CA ARG A 325 -43.11 39.75 -73.49
C ARG A 325 -43.87 39.73 -74.82
N GLU A 326 -43.76 38.65 -75.59
CA GLU A 326 -44.50 38.50 -76.85
C GLU A 326 -46.02 38.53 -76.63
N GLN A 327 -46.52 37.83 -75.61
CA GLN A 327 -47.93 37.88 -75.22
C GLN A 327 -48.35 39.28 -74.76
N ALA A 328 -47.52 39.98 -74.00
CA ALA A 328 -47.78 41.36 -73.59
C ALA A 328 -47.82 42.33 -74.78
N GLU A 329 -46.91 42.18 -75.75
CA GLU A 329 -46.93 42.96 -76.99
C GLU A 329 -48.14 42.63 -77.87
N ALA A 330 -48.51 41.35 -77.98
CA ALA A 330 -49.72 40.93 -78.70
C ALA A 330 -50.99 41.48 -78.03
N ALA A 331 -51.05 41.44 -76.70
CA ALA A 331 -52.13 42.05 -75.92
C ALA A 331 -52.18 43.57 -76.15
N LYS A 332 -51.03 44.26 -76.12
CA LYS A 332 -50.92 45.69 -76.42
C LYS A 332 -51.42 46.03 -77.83
N LYS A 333 -50.95 45.32 -78.85
CA LYS A 333 -51.43 45.50 -80.24
C LYS A 333 -52.92 45.23 -80.37
N SER A 334 -53.46 44.24 -79.66
CA SER A 334 -54.90 43.96 -79.66
C SER A 334 -55.70 45.07 -78.98
N ALA A 335 -55.14 45.69 -77.93
CA ALA A 335 -55.74 46.83 -77.24
C ALA A 335 -55.68 48.09 -78.12
N GLU A 336 -54.56 48.35 -78.79
CA GLU A 336 -54.40 49.43 -79.79
C GLU A 336 -55.42 49.27 -80.93
N LYS A 337 -55.56 48.07 -81.52
CA LYS A 337 -56.59 47.80 -82.54
C LYS A 337 -58.02 48.02 -82.04
N ARG A 338 -58.32 47.63 -80.80
CA ARG A 338 -59.63 47.90 -80.18
C ARG A 338 -59.84 49.41 -80.01
N GLN A 339 -58.81 50.14 -79.59
CA GLN A 339 -58.85 51.59 -79.46
C GLN A 339 -59.02 52.30 -80.82
N GLU A 340 -58.33 51.84 -81.86
CA GLU A 340 -58.53 52.32 -83.23
C GLU A 340 -59.96 52.05 -83.70
N ALA A 341 -60.49 50.85 -83.44
CA ALA A 341 -61.87 50.50 -83.76
C ALA A 341 -62.89 51.35 -82.98
N THR A 342 -62.63 51.69 -81.72
CA THR A 342 -63.52 52.60 -80.96
C THR A 342 -63.43 54.03 -81.48
N ILE A 343 -62.25 54.52 -81.87
CA ILE A 343 -62.11 55.85 -82.50
C ILE A 343 -62.83 55.87 -83.84
N ALA A 344 -62.68 54.83 -84.67
CA ALA A 344 -63.40 54.72 -85.94
C ALA A 344 -64.92 54.67 -85.72
N ALA A 345 -65.41 53.87 -84.77
CA ALA A 345 -66.83 53.83 -84.42
C ALA A 345 -67.33 55.17 -83.88
N GLN A 346 -66.53 55.91 -83.10
CA GLN A 346 -66.85 57.27 -82.68
C GLN A 346 -66.91 58.24 -83.87
N ALA A 347 -65.99 58.13 -84.84
CA ALA A 347 -65.98 58.94 -86.05
C ALA A 347 -67.17 58.63 -86.98
N GLU A 348 -67.56 57.36 -87.10
CA GLU A 348 -68.79 56.96 -87.81
C GLU A 348 -70.03 57.48 -87.10
N ALA A 349 -70.08 57.38 -85.76
CA ALA A 349 -71.19 57.92 -84.98
C ALA A 349 -71.31 59.46 -85.13
N THR A 350 -70.19 60.19 -85.13
CA THR A 350 -70.21 61.65 -85.39
C THR A 350 -70.61 61.97 -86.83
N ALA A 351 -70.15 61.20 -87.82
CA ALA A 351 -70.57 61.34 -89.22
C ALA A 351 -72.08 61.08 -89.39
N LEU A 352 -72.63 60.07 -88.71
CA LEU A 352 -74.07 59.79 -88.69
C LEU A 352 -74.86 60.92 -88.01
N LEU A 353 -74.35 61.51 -86.93
CA LEU A 353 -74.97 62.68 -86.31
C LEU A 353 -74.95 63.89 -87.25
N GLU A 354 -73.88 64.10 -88.01
CA GLU A 354 -73.81 65.18 -89.01
C GLU A 354 -74.74 64.92 -90.20
N LEU A 355 -74.85 63.69 -90.68
CA LEU A 355 -75.87 63.30 -91.67
C LEU A 355 -77.29 63.51 -91.14
N LEU A 356 -77.54 63.19 -89.87
CA LEU A 356 -78.82 63.49 -89.23
C LEU A 356 -79.08 65.00 -89.12
N ARG A 357 -78.03 65.81 -88.95
CA ARG A 357 -78.12 67.27 -88.98
C ARG A 357 -78.46 67.77 -90.39
N GLN A 358 -77.72 67.32 -91.40
CA GLN A 358 -77.95 67.67 -92.81
C GLN A 358 -79.33 67.23 -93.28
N THR A 359 -79.78 66.01 -92.95
CA THR A 359 -81.14 65.56 -93.31
C THR A 359 -82.24 66.35 -92.58
N LYS A 360 -82.00 66.80 -91.34
CA LYS A 360 -82.91 67.74 -90.67
C LYS A 360 -82.92 69.11 -91.35
N GLU A 361 -81.76 69.62 -91.77
CA GLU A 361 -81.64 70.87 -92.52
C GLU A 361 -82.30 70.78 -93.90
N ASP A 362 -82.08 69.69 -94.64
CA ASP A 362 -82.71 69.41 -95.93
C ASP A 362 -84.23 69.26 -95.79
N LYS A 363 -84.70 68.58 -94.73
CA LYS A 363 -86.12 68.49 -94.43
C LYS A 363 -86.72 69.87 -94.11
N ALA A 364 -85.99 70.72 -93.36
CA ALA A 364 -86.41 72.09 -93.08
C ALA A 364 -86.42 72.97 -94.35
N MET A 365 -85.45 72.78 -95.26
CA MET A 365 -85.41 73.43 -96.57
C MET A 365 -86.54 72.97 -97.48
N LEU A 366 -86.84 71.66 -97.50
CA LEU A 366 -87.96 71.10 -98.25
C LEU A 366 -89.31 71.55 -97.69
N SER A 367 -89.48 71.62 -96.36
CA SER A 367 -90.70 72.17 -95.77
C SER A 367 -90.83 73.66 -96.11
N ALA A 368 -89.74 74.43 -96.01
CA ALA A 368 -89.75 75.85 -96.40
C ALA A 368 -90.06 76.05 -97.89
N ARG A 369 -89.58 75.18 -98.79
CA ARG A 369 -89.99 75.17 -100.20
C ARG A 369 -91.47 74.83 -100.36
N SER A 370 -91.96 73.82 -99.66
CA SER A 370 -93.39 73.45 -99.72
C SER A 370 -94.30 74.55 -99.16
N ASP A 371 -93.86 75.27 -98.12
CA ASP A 371 -94.58 76.39 -97.54
C ASP A 371 -94.57 77.60 -98.49
N LYS A 372 -93.46 77.81 -99.21
CA LYS A 372 -93.36 78.82 -100.26
C LYS A 372 -94.26 78.47 -101.45
N GLU A 373 -94.26 77.22 -101.91
CA GLU A 373 -95.17 76.75 -102.97
C GLU A 373 -96.65 76.87 -102.53
N LYS A 374 -96.96 76.59 -101.25
CA LYS A 374 -98.30 76.85 -100.71
C LYS A 374 -98.66 78.32 -100.74
N MET A 375 -97.77 79.23 -100.35
CA MET A 375 -98.03 80.67 -100.46
C MET A 375 -98.23 81.11 -101.91
N GLU A 376 -97.44 80.58 -102.84
CA GLU A 376 -97.58 80.88 -104.27
C GLU A 376 -98.91 80.34 -104.84
N LEU A 377 -99.33 79.13 -104.41
CA LEU A 377 -100.62 78.55 -104.76
C LEU A 377 -101.80 79.33 -104.14
N GLU A 378 -101.67 79.78 -102.88
CA GLU A 378 -102.67 80.63 -102.23
C GLU A 378 -102.80 81.99 -102.95
N ALA A 379 -101.67 82.59 -103.36
CA ALA A 379 -101.67 83.80 -104.17
C ALA A 379 -102.36 83.59 -105.53
N ALA A 380 -102.07 82.47 -106.21
CA ALA A 380 -102.72 82.11 -107.47
C ALA A 380 -104.23 81.86 -107.32
N VAL A 381 -104.67 81.24 -106.21
CA VAL A 381 -106.09 81.05 -105.89
C VAL A 381 -106.79 82.38 -105.61
N GLN A 382 -106.14 83.32 -104.91
CA GLN A 382 -106.70 84.66 -104.70
C GLN A 382 -106.86 85.43 -106.01
N GLU A 383 -105.92 85.30 -106.94
CA GLU A 383 -106.00 85.91 -108.27
C GLU A 383 -107.11 85.28 -109.13
N ALA A 384 -107.27 83.96 -109.07
CA ALA A 384 -108.37 83.24 -109.69
C ALA A 384 -109.73 83.67 -109.11
N ASN A 385 -109.84 83.85 -107.79
CA ASN A 385 -111.05 84.35 -107.15
C ASN A 385 -111.38 85.81 -107.52
N LYS A 386 -110.37 86.66 -107.71
CA LYS A 386 -110.57 88.01 -108.26
C LYS A 386 -111.13 87.96 -109.68
N LYS A 387 -110.59 87.09 -110.55
CA LYS A 387 -111.12 86.88 -111.91
C LYS A 387 -112.53 86.30 -111.89
N ALA A 388 -112.83 85.35 -111.01
CA ALA A 388 -114.18 84.79 -110.84
C ALA A 388 -115.19 85.84 -110.35
N ARG A 389 -114.84 86.73 -109.41
CA ARG A 389 -115.69 87.86 -109.02
C ARG A 389 -115.92 88.86 -110.16
N LYS A 390 -114.88 89.12 -110.98
CA LYS A 390 -114.99 89.97 -112.17
C LYS A 390 -115.91 89.36 -113.23
N ALA A 391 -115.83 88.04 -113.43
CA ALA A 391 -116.74 87.29 -114.30
C ALA A 391 -118.17 87.24 -113.76
N LYS A 392 -118.36 87.15 -112.43
CA LYS A 392 -119.69 87.20 -111.80
C LYS A 392 -120.35 88.57 -111.93
N LEU A 393 -119.57 89.65 -111.84
CA LEU A 393 -120.06 91.02 -112.11
C LEU A 393 -120.37 91.25 -113.61
N ALA A 394 -119.59 90.66 -114.53
CA ALA A 394 -119.88 90.71 -115.96
C ALA A 394 -121.12 89.88 -116.34
N ALA A 395 -121.36 88.76 -115.68
CA ALA A 395 -122.57 87.95 -115.85
C ALA A 395 -123.83 88.61 -115.27
N ALA A 396 -123.69 89.43 -114.22
CA ALA A 396 -124.80 90.23 -113.70
C ALA A 396 -125.22 91.38 -114.64
N ALA A 397 -124.29 91.89 -115.46
CA ALA A 397 -124.59 92.95 -116.43
C ALA A 397 -125.27 92.46 -117.72
N ILE A 398 -125.26 91.15 -118.00
CA ILE A 398 -125.97 90.55 -119.16
C ILE A 398 -127.43 90.22 -118.80
N LEU A 399 -127.78 90.25 -117.51
CA LEU A 399 -129.11 89.93 -117.00
C LEU A 399 -130.06 91.14 -116.90
N ASP A 400 -129.61 92.33 -117.31
CA ASP A 400 -130.40 93.58 -117.35
C ASP A 400 -130.80 93.99 -118.80
N ASP A 401 -130.43 93.21 -119.82
CA ASP A 401 -130.79 93.44 -121.24
C ASP A 401 -131.71 92.34 -121.83
N LEU A 402 -132.36 91.56 -120.96
CA LEU A 402 -133.48 90.65 -121.21
C LEU A 402 -134.48 90.77 -120.05
#